data_AF-A0A0D6DW64-F1
#
_entry.id   AF-A0A0D6DW64-F1
#
_cell.length_a   1.000
_cell.length_b   1.000
_cell.length_c   1.000
_cell.angle_alpha   90.00
_cell.angle_beta   90.00
_cell.angle_gamma   90.00
#
_symmetry.space_group_name_H-M   'P 1'
#
loop_
_entity.id
_entity.type
_entity.pdbx_description
1 polymer ?
#
loop_
_entity_poly.entity_id
_entity_poly.type
_entity_poly.pdbx_seq_one_letter_code
_entity_poly.pdbx_strand_id
1 'polypeptide(L)'
;MTPEEKKQLEAKRQSTGIKVMTYNRFLLIRYVGACLFFINLYTALLYLLSHSNLIIIPIILILAQLPAIWEQIKLYSTPVNVVKFTQSYFILQTSVFMGSLIIVTTPLFNRVFPFLNATSEIKIGVAISAGLFTFICLAMLGKIRRISFNKDKQYQRIQQYKQSLPN
;
A
#
# COMPACT_ATOMS: atom_id res chain seq x y z
N MET A 1 33.66 17.90 24.22
CA MET A 1 32.27 17.53 24.51
C MET A 1 32.10 17.39 26.00
N THR A 2 31.24 18.21 26.60
CA THR A 2 30.89 18.10 28.02
C THR A 2 30.05 16.83 28.27
N PRO A 3 30.00 16.31 29.51
CA PRO A 3 29.12 15.19 29.86
C PRO A 3 27.64 15.46 29.50
N GLU A 4 27.19 16.70 29.66
CA GLU A 4 25.83 17.14 29.31
C GLU A 4 25.56 17.08 27.81
N GLU A 5 26.51 17.52 26.96
CA GLU A 5 26.38 17.42 25.50
C GLU A 5 26.28 15.96 25.03
N LYS A 6 27.04 15.04 25.66
CA LYS A 6 26.97 13.61 25.35
C LYS A 6 25.61 13.02 25.70
N LYS A 7 25.08 13.34 26.88
CA LYS A 7 23.76 12.87 27.35
C LYS A 7 22.62 13.38 26.45
N GLN A 8 22.67 14.65 26.05
CA GLN A 8 21.69 15.24 25.13
C GLN A 8 21.75 14.59 23.73
N LEU A 9 22.97 14.32 23.23
CA LEU A 9 23.16 13.65 21.94
C LEU A 9 22.60 12.22 21.96
N GLU A 10 22.83 11.46 23.04
CA GLU A 10 22.29 10.11 23.21
C GLU A 10 20.76 10.09 23.28
N ALA A 11 20.15 10.98 24.07
CA ALA A 11 18.69 11.11 24.13
C ALA A 11 18.08 11.47 22.76
N LYS A 12 18.75 12.34 22.00
CA LYS A 12 18.34 12.68 20.63
C LYS A 12 18.46 11.50 19.67
N ARG A 13 19.51 10.68 19.80
CA ARG A 13 19.67 9.44 19.02
C ARG A 13 18.57 8.43 19.33
N GLN A 14 18.28 8.20 20.60
CA GLN A 14 17.24 7.26 21.05
C GLN A 14 15.84 7.68 20.56
N SER A 15 15.47 8.94 20.74
CA SER A 15 14.18 9.48 20.28
C SER A 15 14.04 9.42 18.74
N THR A 16 15.13 9.69 18.01
CA THR A 16 15.17 9.53 16.55
C THR A 16 14.99 8.05 16.16
N GLY A 17 15.64 7.13 16.87
CA GLY A 17 15.51 5.68 16.65
C GLY A 17 14.05 5.21 16.79
N ILE A 18 13.38 5.59 17.88
CA ILE A 18 11.95 5.26 18.11
C ILE A 18 11.07 5.83 17.00
N LYS A 19 11.32 7.06 16.56
CA LYS A 19 10.58 7.71 15.47
C LYS A 19 10.73 6.93 14.16
N VAL A 20 11.96 6.55 13.79
CA VAL A 20 12.25 5.74 12.60
C VAL A 20 11.59 4.36 12.70
N MET A 21 11.68 3.67 13.84
CA MET A 21 11.05 2.37 14.04
C MET A 21 9.52 2.45 13.89
N THR A 22 8.91 3.52 14.40
CA THR A 22 7.46 3.75 14.29
C THR A 22 7.05 4.00 12.84
N TYR A 23 7.80 4.81 12.10
CA TYR A 23 7.60 5.04 10.67
C TYR A 23 7.76 3.76 9.84
N ASN A 24 8.71 2.90 10.21
CA ASN A 24 8.98 1.63 9.54
C ASN A 24 7.88 0.58 9.74
N ARG A 25 6.90 0.81 10.62
CA ARG A 25 5.70 -0.05 10.72
C ARG A 25 4.91 -0.10 9.41
N PHE A 26 4.93 1.00 8.67
CA PHE A 26 4.22 1.18 7.39
C PHE A 26 5.10 0.96 6.15
N LEU A 27 6.35 0.53 6.31
CA LEU A 27 7.31 0.40 5.21
C LEU A 27 6.76 -0.47 4.05
N LEU A 28 6.28 -1.68 4.37
CA LEU A 28 5.72 -2.59 3.36
C LEU A 28 4.48 -2.02 2.67
N ILE A 29 3.64 -1.27 3.39
CA ILE A 29 2.43 -0.64 2.84
C ILE A 29 2.83 0.40 1.78
N ARG A 30 3.90 1.17 2.03
CA ARG A 30 4.44 2.14 1.07
C ARG A 30 4.98 1.46 -0.19
N TYR A 31 5.77 0.39 -0.05
CA TYR A 31 6.32 -0.32 -1.20
C TYR A 31 5.24 -0.99 -2.05
N VAL A 32 4.28 -1.67 -1.41
CA VAL A 32 3.14 -2.25 -2.13
C VAL A 32 2.32 -1.15 -2.82
N GLY A 33 2.09 -0.01 -2.14
CA GLY A 33 1.42 1.14 -2.74
C GLY A 33 2.15 1.68 -3.97
N ALA A 34 3.48 1.77 -3.95
CA ALA A 34 4.29 2.18 -5.10
C ALA A 34 4.21 1.17 -6.25
N CYS A 35 4.30 -0.14 -5.97
CA CYS A 35 4.11 -1.17 -7.00
C CYS A 35 2.72 -1.06 -7.67
N LEU A 36 1.66 -0.87 -6.88
CA LEU A 36 0.30 -0.70 -7.41
C LEU A 36 0.15 0.57 -8.26
N PHE A 37 0.83 1.67 -7.89
CA PHE A 37 0.86 2.88 -8.70
C PHE A 37 1.42 2.59 -10.10
N PHE A 38 2.54 1.86 -10.21
CA PHE A 38 3.13 1.49 -11.50
C PHE A 38 2.25 0.52 -12.29
N ILE A 39 1.57 -0.43 -11.62
CA ILE A 39 0.60 -1.31 -12.27
C ILE A 39 -0.54 -0.47 -12.87
N ASN A 40 -1.13 0.44 -12.10
CA ASN A 40 -2.20 1.31 -12.59
C ASN A 40 -1.72 2.21 -13.74
N LEU A 41 -0.50 2.75 -13.65
CA LEU A 41 0.12 3.54 -14.72
C LEU A 41 0.28 2.72 -16.00
N TYR A 42 0.78 1.50 -15.89
CA TYR A 42 0.93 0.59 -17.03
C TYR A 42 -0.43 0.20 -17.63
N THR A 43 -1.42 -0.10 -16.80
CA THR A 43 -2.79 -0.40 -17.27
C THR A 43 -3.44 0.81 -17.95
N ALA A 44 -3.20 2.04 -17.46
CA ALA A 44 -3.67 3.26 -18.13
C ALA A 44 -3.06 3.39 -19.53
N LEU A 45 -1.76 3.09 -19.67
CA LEU A 45 -1.09 3.08 -20.97
C LEU A 45 -1.70 2.04 -21.93
N LEU A 46 -1.98 0.81 -21.45
CA LEU A 46 -2.62 -0.22 -22.28
C LEU A 46 -4.02 0.21 -22.74
N TYR A 47 -4.81 0.85 -21.88
CA TYR A 47 -6.11 1.39 -22.28
C TYR A 47 -6.02 2.55 -23.26
N LEU A 48 -5.01 3.41 -23.12
CA LEU A 48 -4.75 4.50 -24.06
C LEU A 48 -4.42 3.94 -25.46
N LEU A 49 -3.51 2.96 -25.53
CA LEU A 49 -3.09 2.33 -26.79
C LEU A 49 -4.21 1.56 -27.48
N SER A 50 -5.13 0.98 -26.70
CA SER A 50 -6.33 0.29 -27.22
C SER A 50 -7.54 1.21 -27.44
N HIS A 51 -7.39 2.52 -27.24
CA HIS A 51 -8.43 3.55 -27.42
C HIS A 51 -9.71 3.26 -26.62
N SER A 52 -9.54 2.68 -25.43
CA SER A 52 -10.64 2.30 -24.57
C SER A 52 -10.96 3.38 -23.55
N ASN A 53 -12.25 3.71 -23.45
CA ASN A 53 -12.76 4.65 -22.44
C ASN A 53 -12.57 4.16 -20.99
N LEU A 54 -12.23 2.88 -20.80
CA LEU A 54 -11.94 2.32 -19.47
C LEU A 54 -10.61 2.79 -18.87
N ILE A 55 -9.82 3.58 -19.62
CA ILE A 55 -8.67 4.32 -19.09
C ILE A 55 -9.01 5.14 -17.84
N ILE A 56 -10.26 5.56 -17.68
CA ILE A 56 -10.68 6.33 -16.51
C ILE A 56 -10.50 5.57 -15.18
N ILE A 57 -10.60 4.23 -15.19
CA ILE A 57 -10.44 3.40 -13.99
C ILE A 57 -9.03 3.53 -13.39
N PRO A 58 -7.94 3.21 -14.12
CA PRO A 58 -6.60 3.37 -13.56
C PRO A 58 -6.24 4.83 -13.27
N ILE A 59 -6.78 5.81 -14.03
CA ILE A 59 -6.57 7.23 -13.72
C ILE A 59 -7.19 7.60 -12.36
N ILE A 60 -8.42 7.17 -12.08
CA ILE A 60 -9.05 7.38 -10.77
C ILE A 60 -8.22 6.71 -9.66
N LEU A 61 -7.71 5.50 -9.88
CA LEU A 61 -6.86 4.81 -8.90
C LEU A 61 -5.55 5.57 -8.63
N ILE A 62 -4.91 6.10 -9.67
CA ILE A 62 -3.71 6.94 -9.54
C ILE A 62 -4.00 8.20 -8.72
N LEU A 63 -5.10 8.89 -9.03
CA LEU A 63 -5.51 10.10 -8.28
C LEU A 63 -5.86 9.77 -6.82
N ALA A 64 -6.57 8.66 -6.59
CA ALA A 64 -6.91 8.18 -5.25
C ALA A 64 -5.67 7.77 -4.42
N GLN A 65 -4.55 7.47 -5.07
CA GLN A 65 -3.29 7.16 -4.40
C GLN A 65 -2.58 8.41 -3.85
N LEU A 66 -2.82 9.61 -4.41
CA LEU A 66 -2.13 10.83 -3.98
C LEU A 66 -2.39 11.18 -2.50
N PRO A 67 -3.65 11.17 -2.00
CA PRO A 67 -3.92 11.38 -0.58
C PRO A 67 -3.28 10.31 0.32
N ALA A 68 -3.22 9.05 -0.14
CA ALA A 68 -2.56 7.98 0.59
C ALA A 68 -1.05 8.22 0.69
N ILE A 69 -0.39 8.65 -0.39
CA ILE A 69 1.04 9.02 -0.37
C ILE A 69 1.29 10.16 0.60
N TRP A 70 0.46 11.22 0.55
CA TRP A 70 0.59 12.35 1.47
C TRP A 70 0.45 11.91 2.94
N GLU A 71 -0.54 11.06 3.25
CA GLU A 71 -0.73 10.49 4.59
C GLU A 71 0.49 9.67 5.03
N GLN A 72 1.08 8.87 4.13
CA GLN A 72 2.28 8.09 4.39
C GLN A 72 3.53 8.95 4.61
N ILE A 73 3.67 10.09 3.93
CA ILE A 73 4.77 11.03 4.17
C ILE A 73 4.58 11.71 5.54
N LYS A 74 3.35 12.13 5.86
CA LYS A 74 3.02 12.79 7.11
C LYS A 74 3.33 11.94 8.35
N LEU A 75 3.24 10.62 8.25
CA LEU A 75 3.62 9.68 9.32
C LEU A 75 5.06 9.83 9.81
N TYR A 76 5.97 10.32 8.95
CA TYR A 76 7.34 10.58 9.39
C TYR A 76 7.38 11.74 10.40
N SER A 77 6.60 12.80 10.15
CA SER A 77 6.59 13.99 11.02
C SER A 77 5.70 13.82 12.24
N THR A 78 4.50 13.27 12.06
CA THR A 78 3.50 13.06 13.12
C THR A 78 3.07 11.59 13.14
N PRO A 79 3.71 10.74 13.97
CA PRO A 79 3.36 9.33 14.05
C PRO A 79 1.92 9.13 14.52
N VAL A 80 1.08 8.57 13.67
CA VAL A 80 -0.29 8.16 13.99
C VAL A 80 -0.49 6.69 13.63
N ASN A 81 -1.37 6.00 14.34
CA ASN A 81 -1.62 4.57 14.11
C ASN A 81 -2.74 4.32 13.08
N VAL A 82 -3.51 5.35 12.73
CA VAL A 82 -4.67 5.27 11.84
C VAL A 82 -4.36 5.98 10.54
N VAL A 83 -4.55 5.28 9.42
CA VAL A 83 -4.27 5.76 8.05
C VAL A 83 -5.50 5.60 7.17
N LYS A 84 -6.43 6.57 7.25
CA LYS A 84 -7.76 6.46 6.63
C LYS A 84 -7.68 6.52 5.11
N PHE A 85 -6.84 7.39 4.56
CA PHE A 85 -6.70 7.55 3.11
C PHE A 85 -6.03 6.34 2.48
N THR A 86 -4.96 5.85 3.12
CA THR A 86 -4.26 4.63 2.71
C THR A 86 -5.21 3.43 2.76
N GLN A 87 -6.00 3.27 3.83
CA GLN A 87 -6.97 2.20 3.93
C GLN A 87 -8.02 2.27 2.81
N SER A 88 -8.57 3.46 2.55
CA SER A 88 -9.58 3.66 1.50
C SER A 88 -9.04 3.34 0.11
N TYR A 89 -7.79 3.72 -0.19
CA TYR A 89 -7.12 3.35 -1.43
C TYR A 89 -7.01 1.83 -1.60
N PHE A 90 -6.55 1.10 -0.57
CA PHE A 90 -6.42 -0.35 -0.66
C PHE A 90 -7.78 -1.06 -0.81
N ILE A 91 -8.86 -0.53 -0.22
CA ILE A 91 -10.22 -1.04 -0.44
C ILE A 91 -10.64 -0.83 -1.91
N LEU A 92 -10.41 0.37 -2.44
CA LEU A 92 -10.73 0.69 -3.84
C LEU A 92 -9.96 -0.22 -4.81
N GLN A 93 -8.65 -0.39 -4.59
CA GLN A 93 -7.80 -1.26 -5.41
C GLN A 93 -8.26 -2.73 -5.32
N THR A 94 -8.60 -3.22 -4.12
CA THR A 94 -9.13 -4.58 -3.93
C THR A 94 -10.42 -4.77 -4.74
N SER A 95 -11.30 -3.77 -4.72
CA SER A 95 -12.58 -3.82 -5.44
C SER A 95 -12.38 -3.94 -6.95
N VAL A 96 -11.40 -3.22 -7.51
CA VAL A 96 -11.06 -3.31 -8.94
C VAL A 96 -10.51 -4.69 -9.29
N PHE A 97 -9.58 -5.25 -8.51
CA PHE A 97 -9.07 -6.59 -8.78
C PHE A 97 -10.12 -7.70 -8.62
N MET A 98 -11.03 -7.57 -7.64
CA MET A 98 -12.19 -8.46 -7.52
C MET A 98 -13.14 -8.34 -8.70
N GLY A 99 -13.39 -7.12 -9.19
CA GLY A 99 -14.16 -6.89 -10.40
C GLY A 99 -13.52 -7.60 -11.61
N SER A 100 -12.20 -7.51 -11.77
CA SER A 100 -11.47 -8.21 -12.82
C SER A 100 -11.63 -9.74 -12.73
N LEU A 101 -11.62 -10.34 -11.54
CA LEU A 101 -11.86 -11.77 -11.36
C LEU A 101 -13.24 -12.19 -11.87
N ILE A 102 -14.27 -11.38 -11.58
CA ILE A 102 -15.63 -11.64 -12.05
C ILE A 102 -15.68 -11.50 -13.58
N ILE A 103 -15.06 -10.45 -14.14
CA ILE A 103 -15.12 -10.17 -15.57
C ILE A 103 -14.53 -11.29 -16.42
N VAL A 104 -13.49 -11.99 -15.94
CA VAL A 104 -12.86 -13.11 -16.64
C VAL A 104 -13.86 -14.22 -17.00
N THR A 105 -14.90 -14.45 -16.19
CA THR A 105 -15.91 -15.48 -16.42
C THR A 105 -17.08 -15.00 -17.29
N THR A 106 -17.09 -13.72 -17.68
CA THR A 106 -18.20 -13.10 -18.41
C THR A 106 -17.85 -12.79 -19.88
N PRO A 107 -18.87 -12.59 -20.75
CA PRO A 107 -18.65 -12.10 -22.11
C PRO A 107 -18.04 -10.69 -22.18
N LEU A 108 -18.00 -9.94 -21.07
CA LEU A 108 -17.45 -8.59 -21.01
C LEU A 108 -15.92 -8.54 -21.07
N PHE A 109 -15.23 -9.69 -21.03
CA PHE A 109 -13.77 -9.75 -21.04
C PHE A 109 -13.14 -8.93 -22.17
N ASN A 110 -13.60 -9.07 -23.41
CA ASN A 110 -13.03 -8.34 -24.56
C ASN A 110 -13.28 -6.84 -24.50
N ARG A 111 -14.36 -6.42 -23.83
CA ARG A 111 -14.66 -5.00 -23.62
C ARG A 111 -13.77 -4.40 -22.55
N VAL A 112 -13.49 -5.16 -21.49
CA VAL A 112 -12.69 -4.70 -20.35
C VAL A 112 -11.20 -4.82 -20.58
N PHE A 113 -10.76 -5.83 -21.31
CA PHE A 113 -9.36 -6.06 -21.66
C PHE A 113 -9.20 -6.07 -23.19
N PRO A 114 -9.47 -4.96 -23.89
CA PRO A 114 -9.46 -4.91 -25.35
C PRO A 114 -8.06 -5.08 -25.96
N PHE A 115 -7.02 -5.02 -25.13
CA PHE A 115 -5.63 -5.28 -25.48
C PHE A 115 -5.22 -6.76 -25.31
N LEU A 116 -6.14 -7.64 -24.90
CA LEU A 116 -5.92 -9.08 -24.70
C LEU A 116 -6.83 -9.91 -25.60
N ASN A 117 -6.33 -11.05 -26.08
CA ASN A 117 -7.15 -12.04 -26.77
C ASN A 117 -7.97 -12.86 -25.77
N ALA A 118 -9.17 -13.26 -26.17
CA ALA A 118 -10.15 -13.95 -25.33
C ALA A 118 -9.86 -15.45 -25.07
N THR A 119 -8.61 -15.90 -25.22
CA THR A 119 -8.26 -17.33 -25.10
C THR A 119 -8.33 -17.77 -23.63
N SER A 120 -8.59 -19.06 -23.41
CA SER A 120 -8.68 -19.64 -22.06
C SER A 120 -7.40 -19.43 -21.26
N GLU A 121 -6.23 -19.56 -21.89
CA GLU A 121 -4.93 -19.36 -21.25
C GLU A 121 -4.75 -17.92 -20.74
N ILE A 122 -5.09 -16.92 -21.56
CA ILE A 122 -4.99 -15.51 -21.18
C ILE A 122 -5.97 -15.19 -20.05
N LYS A 123 -7.20 -15.70 -20.14
CA LYS A 123 -8.21 -15.54 -19.08
C LYS A 123 -7.72 -16.12 -17.75
N ILE A 124 -7.12 -17.31 -17.76
CA ILE A 124 -6.52 -17.92 -16.56
C ILE A 124 -5.37 -17.05 -16.03
N GLY A 125 -4.50 -16.55 -16.91
CA GLY A 125 -3.40 -15.63 -16.51
C GLY A 125 -3.91 -14.34 -15.84
N VAL A 126 -4.96 -13.73 -16.39
CA VAL A 126 -5.62 -12.56 -15.79
C VAL A 126 -6.25 -12.92 -14.45
N ALA A 127 -6.91 -14.08 -14.34
CA ALA A 127 -7.50 -14.52 -13.07
C ALA A 127 -6.45 -14.75 -11.98
N ILE A 128 -5.34 -15.43 -12.29
CA ILE A 128 -4.25 -15.69 -11.34
C ILE A 128 -3.64 -14.37 -10.86
N SER A 129 -3.32 -13.47 -11.79
CA SER A 129 -2.73 -12.17 -11.44
C SER A 129 -3.69 -11.30 -10.63
N ALA A 130 -4.96 -11.19 -11.02
CA ALA A 130 -5.98 -10.47 -10.26
C ALA A 130 -6.20 -11.07 -8.86
N GLY A 131 -6.20 -12.41 -8.75
CA GLY A 131 -6.29 -13.12 -7.47
C GLY A 131 -5.12 -12.84 -6.55
N LEU A 132 -3.89 -12.89 -7.08
CA LEU A 132 -2.67 -12.56 -6.34
C LEU A 132 -2.70 -11.11 -5.84
N PHE A 133 -3.04 -10.15 -6.69
CA PHE A 133 -3.08 -8.74 -6.27
C PHE A 133 -4.22 -8.46 -5.29
N THR A 134 -5.37 -9.12 -5.43
CA THR A 134 -6.46 -9.08 -4.45
C THR A 134 -5.95 -9.54 -3.08
N PHE A 135 -5.26 -10.69 -3.03
CA PHE A 135 -4.69 -11.22 -1.80
C PHE A 135 -3.68 -10.26 -1.17
N ILE A 136 -2.76 -9.68 -1.96
CA ILE A 136 -1.78 -8.70 -1.49
C ILE A 136 -2.49 -7.47 -0.89
N CYS A 137 -3.52 -6.94 -1.53
CA CYS A 137 -4.27 -5.80 -1.03
C CYS A 137 -4.99 -6.11 0.29
N LEU A 138 -5.64 -7.28 0.38
CA LEU A 138 -6.27 -7.76 1.62
C LEU A 138 -5.25 -7.95 2.75
N ALA A 139 -4.06 -8.48 2.45
CA ALA A 139 -2.97 -8.62 3.42
C ALA A 139 -2.50 -7.25 3.94
N MET A 140 -2.45 -6.23 3.09
CA MET A 140 -2.11 -4.86 3.48
C MET A 140 -3.22 -4.23 4.34
N LEU A 141 -4.49 -4.43 4.01
CA LEU A 141 -5.62 -4.01 4.86
C LEU A 141 -5.56 -4.68 6.24
N GLY A 142 -5.27 -5.97 6.29
CA GLY A 142 -5.05 -6.69 7.55
C GLY A 142 -3.87 -6.13 8.34
N LYS A 143 -2.77 -5.75 7.67
CA LYS A 143 -1.61 -5.10 8.31
C LYS A 143 -1.97 -3.71 8.84
N ILE A 144 -2.67 -2.88 8.07
CA ILE A 144 -3.16 -1.57 8.50
C ILE A 144 -4.00 -1.71 9.77
N ARG A 145 -4.98 -2.64 9.77
CA ARG A 145 -5.83 -2.91 10.93
C ARG A 145 -5.02 -3.30 12.17
N ARG A 146 -4.04 -4.20 12.03
CA ARG A 146 -3.16 -4.60 13.14
C ARG A 146 -2.36 -3.42 13.69
N ILE A 147 -1.85 -2.55 12.82
CA ILE A 147 -1.10 -1.35 13.22
C ILE A 147 -2.02 -0.37 13.97
N SER A 148 -3.25 -0.16 13.50
CA SER A 148 -4.21 0.74 14.15
C SER A 148 -4.58 0.31 15.57
N PHE A 149 -4.62 -1.01 15.84
CA PHE A 149 -4.85 -1.54 17.18
C PHE A 149 -3.55 -1.86 17.95
N ASN A 150 -2.37 -1.48 17.43
CA ASN A 150 -1.06 -1.80 18.03
C ASN A 150 -0.83 -3.30 18.30
N LYS A 151 -1.45 -4.17 17.50
CA LYS A 151 -1.33 -5.64 17.59
C LYS A 151 -0.25 -6.20 16.67
N ASP A 152 0.54 -5.35 16.02
CA ASP A 152 1.64 -5.78 15.15
C ASP A 152 2.91 -6.09 15.94
N LYS A 153 3.71 -7.04 15.44
CA LYS A 153 4.99 -7.44 16.05
C LYS A 153 5.99 -6.28 16.17
N GLN A 154 5.97 -5.31 15.25
CA GLN A 154 6.89 -4.17 15.28
C GLN A 154 6.57 -3.23 16.46
N TYR A 155 5.29 -3.05 16.79
CA TYR A 155 4.89 -2.33 18.01
C TYR A 155 5.48 -2.94 19.28
N GLN A 156 5.38 -4.27 19.44
CA GLN A 156 5.96 -4.97 20.60
C GLN A 156 7.48 -4.75 20.71
N ARG A 157 8.20 -4.83 19.58
CA ARG A 157 9.65 -4.55 19.54
C ARG A 157 9.98 -3.11 19.94
N ILE A 158 9.16 -2.13 19.55
CA ILE A 158 9.33 -0.73 19.94
C ILE A 158 9.16 -0.57 21.46
N GLN A 159 8.19 -1.26 22.07
CA GLN A 159 7.98 -1.18 23.52
C GLN A 159 9.13 -1.84 24.29
N GLN A 160 9.61 -3.00 23.85
CA GLN A 160 10.79 -3.65 24.44
C GLN A 160 12.03 -2.75 24.34
N TYR A 161 12.24 -2.10 23.20
CA TYR A 161 13.33 -1.14 23.03
C TYR A 161 13.22 0.03 24.00
N LYS A 162 12.02 0.62 24.15
CA LYS A 162 11.77 1.69 25.12
C LYS A 162 12.06 1.27 26.56
N GLN A 163 11.71 0.05 26.94
CA GLN A 163 11.97 -0.51 28.28
C GLN A 163 13.45 -0.78 28.54
N SER A 164 14.24 -1.04 27.49
CA SER A 164 15.69 -1.27 27.60
C SER A 164 16.53 0.02 27.71
N LEU A 165 15.91 1.19 27.52
CA LEU A 165 16.63 2.47 27.63
C LEU A 165 16.89 2.80 29.12
N PRO A 166 18.11 3.26 29.46
CA PRO A 166 18.39 3.73 30.81
C PRO A 166 17.52 4.96 31.13
N ASN A 167 16.97 4.99 32.35
CA ASN A 167 16.20 6.14 32.88
C ASN A 167 17.07 7.40 33.00
#